data_AF-Q82ZV7-F1
#
_entry.id   AF-Q82ZV7-F1
#
_cell.length_a   1.000
_cell.length_b   1.000
_cell.length_c   1.000
_cell.angle_alpha   90.00
_cell.angle_beta   90.00
_cell.angle_gamma   90.00
#
_symmetry.space_group_name_H-M   'P 1'
#
loop_
_entity.id
_entity.type
_entity.pdbx_description
1 polymer ?
#
loop_
_entity_poly.entity_id
_entity_poly.type
_entity_poly.pdbx_seq_one_letter_code
_entity_poly.pdbx_strand_id
1 'polypeptide(L)'
;MIEINYDIPGKVELISELKEIFSGVDKVINDLEQEKSVLEKELETLENTKTFTVDSLKRKPEINRLLTENNHLLTQMKKEREELQQSCFTHFPNKVGDIDSQYRQAIEKQLEPVEQEIALLLKQLNEKAMFIKSVKVKANAIYNREVVDEGNKIIGVTRHNRSVIGISSYVSAPNLVERAMKFDRGQLKS
;
A
#
# COMPACT_ATOMS: atom_id res chain seq x y z
N MET A 1 2.24 13.31 -9.99
CA MET A 1 2.17 12.09 -9.16
C MET A 1 0.70 11.90 -8.85
N ILE A 2 0.10 10.79 -9.27
CA ILE A 2 -1.32 10.51 -8.97
C ILE A 2 -1.37 10.09 -7.50
N GLU A 3 -2.10 10.83 -6.67
CA GLU A 3 -2.35 10.47 -5.27
C GLU A 3 -3.62 9.63 -5.21
N ILE A 4 -3.51 8.45 -4.59
CA ILE A 4 -4.65 7.55 -4.37
C ILE A 4 -5.31 7.93 -3.05
N ASN A 5 -6.60 8.21 -3.08
CA ASN A 5 -7.38 8.41 -1.86
C ASN A 5 -7.85 7.05 -1.30
N TYR A 6 -7.48 6.78 -0.05
CA TYR A 6 -7.83 5.57 0.71
C TYR A 6 -8.97 5.79 1.72
N ASP A 7 -9.65 6.94 1.66
CA ASP A 7 -10.84 7.19 2.47
C ASP A 7 -11.95 6.18 2.11
N ILE A 8 -12.55 5.59 3.14
CA ILE A 8 -13.65 4.62 2.99
C ILE A 8 -14.97 5.40 2.94
N PRO A 9 -15.68 5.41 1.80
CA PRO A 9 -16.97 6.11 1.68
C PRO A 9 -18.00 5.52 2.66
N GLY A 10 -18.85 6.35 3.26
CA GLY A 10 -19.94 5.89 4.13
C GLY A 10 -19.52 5.43 5.53
N LYS A 11 -18.21 5.41 5.85
CA LYS A 11 -17.71 5.00 7.17
C LYS A 11 -18.18 5.92 8.28
N VAL A 12 -18.17 7.24 8.05
CA VAL A 12 -18.52 8.24 9.07
C VAL A 12 -20.02 8.19 9.36
N GLU A 13 -20.82 8.03 8.31
CA GLU A 13 -22.27 7.89 8.37
C GLU A 13 -22.64 6.61 9.13
N LEU A 14 -22.02 5.48 8.80
CA LEU A 14 -22.24 4.20 9.51
C LEU A 14 -21.93 4.29 11.00
N ILE A 15 -20.79 4.91 11.36
CA ILE A 15 -20.41 5.10 12.77
C ILE A 15 -21.42 6.02 13.49
N SER A 16 -21.92 7.04 12.80
CA SER A 16 -22.90 7.98 13.35
C SER A 16 -24.25 7.30 13.58
N GLU A 17 -24.76 6.56 12.59
CA GLU A 17 -26.00 5.76 12.73
C GLU A 17 -25.90 4.79 13.92
N LEU A 18 -24.78 4.07 14.03
CA LEU A 18 -24.54 3.16 15.16
C LEU A 18 -24.58 3.90 16.50
N LYS A 19 -23.95 5.07 16.61
CA LYS A 19 -23.98 5.87 17.84
C LYS A 19 -25.40 6.34 18.18
N GLU A 20 -26.16 6.79 17.20
CA GLU A 20 -27.53 7.26 17.41
C GLU A 20 -28.44 6.14 17.92
N ILE A 21 -28.34 4.94 17.35
CA ILE A 21 -29.13 3.77 17.73
C ILE A 21 -29.00 3.45 19.22
N PHE A 22 -27.78 3.47 19.78
CA PHE A 22 -27.57 3.12 21.18
C PHE A 22 -27.72 4.30 22.15
N SER A 23 -27.61 5.54 21.66
CA SER A 23 -27.55 6.74 22.50
C SER A 23 -28.73 6.91 23.46
N GLY A 24 -29.96 6.63 23.00
CA GLY A 24 -31.17 6.77 23.80
C GLY A 24 -31.25 5.74 24.93
N VAL A 25 -30.97 4.48 24.61
CA VAL A 25 -31.01 3.37 25.57
C VAL A 25 -29.88 3.48 26.59
N ASP A 26 -28.67 3.82 26.15
CA ASP A 26 -27.52 4.02 27.03
C ASP A 26 -27.77 5.17 28.01
N LYS A 27 -28.41 6.25 27.56
CA LYS A 27 -28.79 7.36 28.44
C LYS A 27 -29.75 6.91 29.54
N VAL A 28 -30.81 6.18 29.19
CA VAL A 28 -31.80 5.70 30.16
C VAL A 28 -31.17 4.72 31.15
N ILE A 29 -30.29 3.82 30.70
CA ILE A 29 -29.56 2.92 31.60
C ILE A 29 -28.69 3.70 32.58
N ASN A 30 -27.96 4.71 32.10
CA ASN A 30 -27.12 5.55 32.96
C ASN A 30 -27.96 6.32 34.00
N ASP A 31 -29.11 6.86 33.59
CA ASP A 31 -30.01 7.58 34.49
C ASP A 31 -30.56 6.63 35.58
N LEU A 32 -30.95 5.41 35.21
CA LEU A 32 -31.40 4.38 36.16
C LEU A 32 -30.28 3.92 37.11
N GLU A 33 -29.05 3.73 36.61
CA GLU A 33 -27.88 3.37 37.43
C GLU A 33 -27.55 4.48 38.44
N GLN A 34 -27.67 5.74 38.03
CA GLN A 34 -27.47 6.88 38.91
C GLN A 34 -28.56 6.96 39.99
N GLU A 35 -29.83 6.81 39.62
CA GLU A 35 -30.95 6.79 40.58
C GLU A 35 -30.80 5.64 41.59
N LYS A 36 -30.44 4.43 41.13
CA LYS A 36 -30.15 3.29 42.00
C LYS A 36 -29.05 3.63 43.00
N SER A 37 -27.95 4.24 42.55
CA SER A 37 -26.85 4.63 43.45
C SER A 37 -27.27 5.65 44.51
N VAL A 38 -28.16 6.58 44.14
CA VAL A 38 -28.72 7.56 45.09
C VAL A 38 -29.59 6.86 46.13
N LEU A 39 -30.48 5.95 45.71
CA LEU A 39 -31.37 5.20 46.59
C LEU A 39 -30.60 4.26 47.53
N GLU A 40 -29.54 3.59 47.05
CA GLU A 40 -28.67 2.74 47.88
C GLU A 40 -27.98 3.57 48.98
N LYS A 41 -27.48 4.76 48.66
CA LYS A 41 -26.89 5.67 49.66
C LYS A 41 -27.92 6.17 50.66
N GLU A 42 -29.14 6.48 50.22
CA GLU A 42 -30.22 6.91 51.13
C GLU A 42 -30.62 5.77 52.08
N LEU A 43 -30.70 4.53 51.56
CA LEU A 43 -30.96 3.34 52.36
C LEU A 43 -29.85 3.10 53.39
N GLU A 44 -28.59 3.12 52.97
CA GLU A 44 -27.43 2.96 53.86
C GLU A 44 -27.43 4.03 54.96
N THR A 45 -27.76 5.27 54.61
CA THR A 45 -27.86 6.37 55.59
C THR A 45 -28.96 6.09 56.61
N LEU A 46 -30.15 5.65 56.16
CA LEU A 46 -31.26 5.29 57.05
C LEU A 46 -30.92 4.09 57.96
N GLU A 47 -30.18 3.11 57.46
CA GLU A 47 -29.76 1.94 58.24
C GLU A 47 -28.70 2.27 59.29
N ASN A 48 -27.82 3.23 59.00
CA ASN A 48 -26.78 3.70 59.92
C ASN A 48 -27.28 4.78 60.92
N THR A 49 -28.53 5.21 60.80
CA THR A 49 -29.10 6.25 61.69
C THR A 49 -29.41 5.66 63.07
N LYS A 50 -28.89 6.27 64.14
CA LYS A 50 -29.11 5.81 65.54
C LYS A 50 -30.45 6.22 66.15
N THR A 51 -31.15 7.16 65.53
CA THR A 51 -32.44 7.71 65.97
C THR A 51 -33.47 7.59 64.85
N PHE A 52 -34.48 6.74 65.04
CA PHE A 52 -35.54 6.53 64.06
C PHE A 52 -36.73 7.44 64.35
N THR A 53 -37.17 8.19 63.34
CA THR A 53 -38.46 8.89 63.38
C THR A 53 -39.53 8.06 62.65
N VAL A 54 -40.80 8.41 62.85
CA VAL A 54 -41.91 7.81 62.10
C VAL A 54 -41.71 7.97 60.59
N ASP A 55 -41.13 9.10 60.16
CA ASP A 55 -40.80 9.33 58.75
C ASP A 55 -39.67 8.41 58.28
N SER A 56 -38.62 8.21 59.09
CA SER A 56 -37.56 7.24 58.78
C SER A 56 -38.10 5.82 58.56
N LEU A 57 -39.09 5.42 59.38
CA LEU A 57 -39.72 4.10 59.31
C LEU A 57 -40.61 3.92 58.08
N LYS A 58 -41.25 4.99 57.58
CA LYS A 58 -42.03 4.97 56.33
C LYS A 58 -41.14 5.01 55.08
N ARG A 59 -39.99 5.69 55.18
CA ARG A 59 -39.09 5.93 54.06
C ARG A 59 -38.29 4.69 53.64
N LYS A 60 -37.91 3.82 54.58
CA LYS A 60 -37.21 2.56 54.29
C LYS A 60 -37.99 1.62 53.34
N PRO A 61 -39.25 1.25 53.60
CA PRO A 61 -40.01 0.40 52.68
C PRO A 61 -40.27 1.08 51.32
N GLU A 62 -40.40 2.41 51.29
CA GLU A 62 -40.53 3.17 50.04
C GLU A 62 -39.26 3.10 49.19
N ILE A 63 -38.08 3.30 49.78
CA ILE A 63 -36.79 3.16 49.08
C ILE A 63 -36.58 1.73 48.57
N ASN A 64 -36.92 0.71 49.37
CA ASN A 64 -36.83 -0.68 48.92
C ASN A 64 -37.76 -0.98 47.74
N ARG A 65 -38.96 -0.37 47.73
CA ARG A 65 -39.89 -0.47 46.61
C ARG A 65 -39.30 0.20 45.37
N LEU A 66 -38.79 1.43 45.48
CA LEU A 66 -38.15 2.16 44.38
C LEU A 66 -36.91 1.44 43.84
N LEU A 67 -36.07 0.86 44.70
CA LEU A 67 -34.93 0.03 44.30
C LEU A 67 -35.38 -1.20 43.52
N THR A 68 -36.48 -1.84 43.92
CA THR A 68 -37.02 -3.01 43.21
C THR A 68 -37.54 -2.63 41.84
N GLU A 69 -38.30 -1.54 41.74
CA GLU A 69 -38.81 -1.00 40.47
C GLU A 69 -37.68 -0.59 39.53
N ASN A 70 -36.69 0.17 40.04
CA ASN A 70 -35.53 0.60 39.26
C ASN A 70 -34.70 -0.59 38.78
N ASN A 71 -34.41 -1.59 39.63
CA ASN A 71 -33.70 -2.81 39.21
C ASN A 71 -34.45 -3.58 38.12
N HIS A 72 -35.79 -3.60 38.17
CA HIS A 72 -36.60 -4.24 37.15
C HIS A 72 -36.47 -3.49 35.80
N LEU A 73 -36.64 -2.18 35.81
CA LEU A 73 -36.49 -1.33 34.62
C LEU A 73 -35.08 -1.41 34.04
N LEU A 74 -34.05 -1.36 34.88
CA LEU A 74 -32.66 -1.46 34.46
C LEU A 74 -32.35 -2.81 33.80
N THR A 75 -32.96 -3.89 34.31
CA THR A 75 -32.86 -5.22 33.68
C THR A 75 -33.53 -5.23 32.31
N GLN A 76 -34.73 -4.65 32.19
CA GLN A 76 -35.44 -4.54 30.92
C GLN A 76 -34.65 -3.72 29.89
N MET A 77 -34.17 -2.53 30.27
CA MET A 77 -33.42 -1.66 29.37
C MET A 77 -32.10 -2.30 28.92
N LYS A 78 -31.38 -3.01 29.81
CA LYS A 78 -30.18 -3.77 29.42
C LYS A 78 -30.49 -4.87 28.42
N LYS A 79 -31.61 -5.57 28.59
CA LYS A 79 -32.07 -6.58 27.64
C LYS A 79 -32.45 -5.97 26.29
N GLU A 80 -33.20 -4.87 26.28
CA GLU A 80 -33.53 -4.14 25.05
C GLU A 80 -32.27 -3.67 24.33
N ARG A 81 -31.27 -3.17 25.07
CA ARG A 81 -29.97 -2.79 24.52
C ARG A 81 -29.25 -3.97 23.84
N GLU A 82 -29.26 -5.15 24.47
CA GLU A 82 -28.67 -6.37 23.92
C GLU A 82 -29.40 -6.83 22.66
N GLU A 83 -30.74 -6.83 22.67
CA GLU A 83 -31.57 -7.17 21.52
C GLU A 83 -31.32 -6.20 20.35
N LEU A 84 -31.23 -4.90 20.64
CA LEU A 84 -30.88 -3.86 19.67
C LEU A 84 -29.47 -4.10 19.10
N GLN A 85 -28.50 -4.40 19.95
CA GLN A 85 -27.13 -4.70 19.53
C GLN A 85 -27.08 -5.94 18.62
N GLN A 86 -27.88 -6.95 18.93
CA GLN A 86 -27.95 -8.17 18.12
C GLN A 86 -28.64 -7.94 16.77
N SER A 87 -29.68 -7.10 16.72
CA SER A 87 -30.30 -6.64 15.47
C SER A 87 -29.32 -5.83 14.60
N CYS A 88 -28.48 -5.01 15.21
CA CYS A 88 -27.40 -4.31 14.52
C CYS A 88 -26.42 -5.32 13.89
N PHE A 89 -25.98 -6.34 14.62
CA PHE A 89 -25.07 -7.35 14.08
C PHE A 89 -25.65 -8.16 12.90
N THR A 90 -26.97 -8.25 12.75
CA THR A 90 -27.59 -8.93 11.60
C THR A 90 -27.81 -8.00 10.40
N HIS A 91 -28.08 -6.71 10.62
CA HIS A 91 -28.33 -5.74 9.55
C HIS A 91 -27.07 -5.07 8.99
N PHE A 92 -26.07 -4.80 9.83
CA PHE A 92 -24.85 -4.11 9.40
C PHE A 92 -23.90 -4.89 8.49
N PRO A 93 -23.82 -6.24 8.51
CA PRO A 93 -22.96 -6.98 7.58
C PRO A 93 -23.23 -6.64 6.10
N ASN A 94 -24.49 -6.43 5.74
CA ASN A 94 -24.87 -6.06 4.37
C ASN A 94 -24.40 -4.64 4.03
N LYS A 95 -24.66 -3.66 4.91
CA LYS A 95 -24.18 -2.28 4.73
C LYS A 95 -22.65 -2.20 4.67
N VAL A 96 -21.95 -2.97 5.51
CA VAL A 96 -20.49 -3.05 5.50
C VAL A 96 -19.98 -3.67 4.20
N GLY A 97 -20.66 -4.71 3.71
CA GLY A 97 -20.36 -5.31 2.40
C GLY A 97 -20.52 -4.33 1.24
N ASP A 98 -21.58 -3.53 1.26
CA ASP A 98 -21.81 -2.49 0.24
C ASP A 98 -20.73 -1.40 0.28
N ILE A 99 -20.34 -0.96 1.48
CA ILE A 99 -19.25 0.02 1.68
C ILE A 99 -17.92 -0.54 1.18
N ASP A 100 -17.57 -1.79 1.50
CA ASP A 100 -16.34 -2.44 1.02
C ASP A 100 -16.33 -2.56 -0.51
N SER A 101 -17.47 -2.93 -1.11
CA SER A 101 -17.60 -3.02 -2.57
C SER A 101 -17.39 -1.66 -3.24
N GLN A 102 -18.03 -0.61 -2.72
CA GLN A 102 -17.88 0.75 -3.24
C GLN A 102 -16.46 1.28 -3.08
N TYR A 103 -15.82 1.01 -1.94
CA TYR A 103 -14.43 1.36 -1.69
C TYR A 103 -13.50 0.71 -2.72
N ARG A 104 -13.64 -0.60 -2.97
CA ARG A 104 -12.83 -1.31 -3.98
C ARG A 104 -13.02 -0.73 -5.37
N GLN A 105 -14.27 -0.49 -5.79
CA GLN A 105 -14.55 0.12 -7.09
C GLN A 105 -13.95 1.52 -7.23
N ALA A 106 -13.96 2.32 -6.15
CA ALA A 106 -13.36 3.65 -6.15
C ALA A 106 -11.83 3.60 -6.28
N ILE A 107 -11.17 2.63 -5.64
CA ILE A 107 -9.73 2.39 -5.78
C ILE A 107 -9.39 1.89 -7.18
N GLU A 108 -10.13 0.93 -7.73
CA GLU A 108 -9.92 0.40 -9.09
C GLU A 108 -9.99 1.52 -10.13
N LYS A 109 -10.98 2.42 -10.04
CA LYS A 109 -11.09 3.59 -10.94
C LYS A 109 -9.91 4.56 -10.83
N GLN A 110 -9.29 4.67 -9.66
CA GLN A 110 -8.11 5.51 -9.45
C GLN A 110 -6.82 4.84 -9.98
N LEU A 111 -6.77 3.50 -9.96
CA LEU A 111 -5.64 2.72 -10.46
C LEU A 111 -5.60 2.64 -11.99
N GLU A 112 -6.77 2.58 -12.65
CA GLU A 112 -6.87 2.45 -14.10
C GLU A 112 -6.01 3.45 -14.91
N PRO A 113 -6.01 4.78 -14.64
CA PRO A 113 -5.15 5.71 -15.36
C PRO A 113 -3.65 5.50 -15.08
N VAL A 114 -3.29 5.04 -13.87
CA VAL A 114 -1.90 4.74 -13.50
C VAL A 114 -1.40 3.53 -14.29
N GLU A 115 -2.23 2.49 -14.42
CA GLU A 115 -1.92 1.31 -15.22
C GLU A 115 -1.74 1.65 -16.71
N GLN A 116 -2.60 2.53 -17.24
CA GLN A 116 -2.49 3.04 -18.61
C GLN A 116 -1.19 3.84 -18.81
N GLU A 117 -0.81 4.69 -17.85
CA GLU A 117 0.46 5.45 -17.90
C GLU A 117 1.67 4.52 -17.86
N ILE A 118 1.68 3.52 -16.98
CA ILE A 118 2.75 2.50 -16.92
C ILE A 118 2.86 1.75 -18.26
N ALA A 119 1.74 1.32 -18.84
CA ALA A 119 1.74 0.63 -20.13
C ALA A 119 2.32 1.51 -21.25
N LEU A 120 1.98 2.80 -21.26
CA LEU A 120 2.52 3.76 -22.23
C LEU A 120 4.03 3.95 -22.05
N LEU A 121 4.50 4.11 -20.82
CA LEU A 121 5.93 4.27 -20.51
C LEU A 121 6.73 3.01 -20.88
N LEU A 122 6.20 1.82 -20.62
CA LEU A 122 6.82 0.56 -21.04
C LEU A 122 6.93 0.45 -22.56
N LYS A 123 5.91 0.87 -23.30
CA LYS A 123 5.94 0.92 -24.76
C LYS A 123 7.03 1.87 -25.26
N GLN A 124 7.08 3.10 -24.73
CA GLN A 124 8.11 4.09 -25.09
C GLN A 124 9.53 3.60 -24.75
N LEU A 125 9.70 2.92 -23.61
CA LEU A 125 10.99 2.34 -23.23
C LEU A 125 11.44 1.27 -24.23
N ASN A 126 10.53 0.39 -24.66
CA ASN A 126 10.82 -0.65 -25.63
C ASN A 126 11.19 -0.06 -27.01
N GLU A 127 10.45 0.96 -27.46
CA GLU A 127 10.76 1.69 -28.71
C GLU A 127 12.17 2.31 -28.66
N LYS A 128 12.53 2.97 -27.55
CA LYS A 128 13.88 3.53 -27.36
C LYS A 128 14.96 2.44 -27.33
N ALA A 129 14.71 1.31 -26.66
CA ALA A 129 15.64 0.19 -26.61
C ALA A 129 15.91 -0.40 -28.01
N MET A 130 14.85 -0.56 -28.82
CA MET A 130 14.96 -1.02 -30.21
C MET A 130 15.71 -0.02 -31.10
N PHE A 131 15.45 1.27 -30.92
CA PHE A 131 16.19 2.32 -31.62
C PHE A 131 17.69 2.26 -31.31
N ILE A 132 18.07 2.19 -30.02
CA ILE A 132 19.47 2.07 -29.59
C ILE A 132 20.13 0.84 -30.20
N LYS A 133 19.45 -0.31 -30.19
CA LYS A 133 19.94 -1.54 -30.81
C LYS A 133 20.20 -1.35 -32.30
N SER A 134 19.30 -0.69 -33.02
CA SER A 134 19.45 -0.41 -34.45
C SER A 134 20.64 0.51 -34.75
N VAL A 135 20.84 1.55 -33.93
CA VAL A 135 21.97 2.48 -34.05
C VAL A 135 23.28 1.75 -33.81
N LYS A 136 23.34 0.88 -32.79
CA LYS A 136 24.53 0.08 -32.49
C LYS A 136 24.91 -0.86 -33.65
N VAL A 137 23.92 -1.51 -34.28
CA VAL A 137 24.16 -2.35 -35.46
C VAL A 137 24.70 -1.53 -36.62
N LYS A 138 24.10 -0.36 -36.90
CA LYS A 138 24.59 0.55 -37.96
C LYS A 138 25.99 1.05 -37.70
N ALA A 139 26.29 1.48 -36.48
CA ALA A 139 27.62 1.95 -36.08
C ALA A 139 28.69 0.86 -36.27
N ASN A 140 28.40 -0.37 -35.83
CA ASN A 140 29.31 -1.51 -36.04
C ASN A 140 29.52 -1.82 -37.52
N ALA A 141 28.47 -1.73 -38.34
CA ALA A 141 28.59 -1.95 -39.78
C ALA A 141 29.46 -0.89 -40.46
N ILE A 142 29.33 0.38 -40.08
CA ILE A 142 30.17 1.48 -40.56
C ILE A 142 31.62 1.25 -40.15
N TYR A 143 31.87 1.00 -38.86
CA TYR A 143 33.21 0.74 -38.34
C TYR A 143 33.90 -0.43 -39.07
N ASN A 144 33.20 -1.55 -39.22
CA ASN A 144 33.74 -2.71 -39.93
C ASN A 144 34.06 -2.39 -41.40
N ARG A 145 33.22 -1.59 -42.06
CA ARG A 145 33.45 -1.17 -43.45
C ARG A 145 34.68 -0.28 -43.57
N GLU A 146 34.82 0.71 -42.69
CA GLU A 146 35.98 1.60 -42.64
C GLU A 146 37.28 0.83 -42.38
N VAL A 147 37.26 -0.14 -41.45
CA VAL A 147 38.41 -1.02 -41.17
C VAL A 147 38.79 -1.85 -42.41
N VAL A 148 37.81 -2.40 -43.12
CA VAL A 148 38.06 -3.18 -44.35
C VAL A 148 38.60 -2.29 -45.47
N ASP A 149 38.02 -1.10 -45.67
CA ASP A 149 38.45 -0.15 -46.69
C ASP A 149 39.89 0.33 -46.43
N GLU A 150 40.22 0.61 -45.17
CA GLU A 150 41.58 1.02 -44.79
C GLU A 150 42.58 -0.14 -44.93
N GLY A 151 42.19 -1.36 -44.54
CA GLY A 151 42.99 -2.57 -44.80
C GLY A 151 43.25 -2.79 -46.29
N ASN A 152 42.24 -2.59 -47.14
CA ASN A 152 42.37 -2.69 -48.59
C ASN A 152 43.29 -1.61 -49.18
N LYS A 153 43.25 -0.37 -48.68
CA LYS A 153 44.21 0.68 -49.08
C LYS A 153 45.63 0.29 -48.71
N ILE A 154 45.87 -0.18 -47.47
CA ILE A 154 47.20 -0.63 -47.02
C ILE A 154 47.71 -1.77 -47.91
N ILE A 155 46.87 -2.76 -48.23
CA ILE A 155 47.24 -3.86 -49.13
C ILE A 155 47.53 -3.35 -50.53
N GLY A 156 46.72 -2.43 -51.06
CA GLY A 156 46.91 -1.81 -52.37
C GLY A 156 48.23 -1.05 -52.46
N VAL A 157 48.54 -0.21 -51.46
CA VAL A 157 49.83 0.49 -51.34
C VAL A 157 50.99 -0.49 -51.19
N THR A 158 50.81 -1.57 -50.42
CA THR A 158 51.84 -2.62 -50.25
C THR A 158 52.10 -3.38 -51.55
N ARG A 159 51.05 -3.69 -52.33
CA ARG A 159 51.17 -4.33 -53.66
C ARG A 159 51.80 -3.38 -54.68
N HIS A 160 51.40 -2.11 -54.67
CA HIS A 160 51.99 -1.08 -55.53
C HIS A 160 53.47 -0.89 -55.21
N ASN A 161 53.84 -0.79 -53.93
CA ASN A 161 55.24 -0.73 -53.50
C ASN A 161 56.01 -2.01 -53.85
N ARG A 162 55.40 -3.21 -53.81
CA ARG A 162 56.02 -4.45 -54.31
C ARG A 162 56.19 -4.49 -55.84
N SER A 163 55.38 -3.74 -56.59
CA SER A 163 55.49 -3.66 -58.06
C SER A 163 56.46 -2.57 -58.52
N VAL A 164 56.60 -1.49 -57.74
CA VAL A 164 57.50 -0.35 -58.00
C VAL A 164 58.91 -0.66 -57.48
N ILE A 165 59.02 -1.38 -56.36
CA ILE A 165 60.28 -1.97 -55.91
C ILE A 165 60.43 -3.31 -56.63
N GLY A 166 61.06 -3.27 -57.81
CA GLY A 166 61.53 -4.47 -58.49
C GLY A 166 62.24 -5.39 -57.48
N ILE A 167 61.91 -6.67 -57.54
CA ILE A 167 62.55 -7.70 -56.72
C ILE A 167 64.05 -7.71 -57.07
N SER A 168 64.82 -6.93 -56.33
CA SER A 168 66.29 -7.01 -56.28
C SER A 168 66.85 -6.67 -54.90
N SER A 169 66.06 -6.22 -53.93
CA SER A 169 66.59 -5.97 -52.59
C SER A 169 65.47 -6.00 -51.57
N TYR A 170 65.23 -7.16 -50.95
CA TYR A 170 65.04 -7.35 -49.51
C TYR A 170 64.78 -8.84 -49.27
N VAL A 171 65.86 -9.58 -49.44
CA VAL A 171 66.15 -10.77 -48.63
C VAL A 171 65.87 -10.41 -47.15
N SER A 172 65.26 -11.35 -46.42
CA SER A 172 65.06 -11.38 -44.95
C SER A 172 63.79 -10.80 -44.31
N ALA A 173 62.60 -11.20 -44.79
CA ALA A 173 61.35 -11.09 -44.04
C ALA A 173 60.93 -12.28 -43.10
N PRO A 174 61.77 -13.27 -42.72
CA PRO A 174 61.38 -14.21 -41.65
C PRO A 174 61.30 -13.55 -40.24
N ASN A 175 61.99 -12.43 -40.02
CA ASN A 175 62.23 -11.88 -38.68
C ASN A 175 61.11 -10.99 -38.10
N LEU A 176 60.04 -10.70 -38.86
CA LEU A 176 58.92 -9.87 -38.38
C LEU A 176 57.80 -10.70 -37.75
N VAL A 177 57.47 -11.85 -38.35
CA VAL A 177 56.48 -12.79 -37.80
C VAL A 177 56.99 -13.38 -36.49
N GLU A 178 58.28 -13.75 -36.44
CA GLU A 178 58.88 -14.30 -35.22
C GLU A 178 59.00 -13.26 -34.09
N ARG A 179 59.16 -11.98 -34.42
CA ARG A 179 59.14 -10.87 -33.44
C ARG A 179 57.74 -10.58 -32.92
N ALA A 180 56.73 -10.58 -33.79
CA ALA A 180 55.33 -10.42 -33.39
C ALA A 180 54.89 -11.55 -32.46
N MET A 181 55.27 -12.80 -32.76
CA MET A 181 54.99 -13.94 -31.87
C MET A 181 55.72 -13.88 -30.53
N LYS A 182 56.94 -13.32 -30.47
CA LYS A 182 57.68 -13.14 -29.21
C LYS A 182 57.10 -12.02 -28.34
N PHE A 183 56.55 -10.97 -28.96
CA PHE A 183 55.86 -9.88 -28.26
C PHE A 183 54.53 -10.35 -27.65
N ASP A 184 53.69 -11.08 -28.40
CA ASP A 184 52.43 -11.66 -27.90
C ASP A 184 52.66 -12.67 -26.76
N ARG A 185 53.82 -13.33 -26.72
CA ARG A 185 54.21 -14.25 -25.64
C ARG A 185 54.86 -13.54 -24.44
N GLY A 186 54.93 -12.20 -24.43
CA GLY A 186 55.52 -11.41 -23.34
C GLY A 186 57.03 -11.58 -23.18
N GLN A 187 57.72 -12.10 -24.21
CA GLN A 187 59.16 -12.42 -24.17
C GLN A 187 60.06 -11.25 -24.62
N LEU A 188 59.46 -10.09 -24.92
CA LEU A 188 60.15 -8.85 -25.22
C LEU A 188 59.62 -7.77 -24.26
N LYS A 189 60.51 -7.18 -23.45
CA LYS A 189 60.16 -6.01 -22.62
C LYS A 189 60.18 -4.75 -23.50
N SER A 190 59.28 -3.82 -23.19
CA SER A 190 59.04 -2.55 -23.89
C SER A 190 60.31 -1.77 -24.20
#